data_AF-A0A3N5QHZ7-F1
#
_entry.id   AF-A0A3N5QHZ7-F1
#
_cell.length_a   1.000
_cell.length_b   1.000
_cell.length_c   1.000
_cell.angle_alpha   90.00
_cell.angle_beta   90.00
_cell.angle_gamma   90.00
#
_symmetry.space_group_name_H-M   'P 1'
#
loop_
_entity.id
_entity.type
_entity.pdbx_description
1 polymer ?
#
loop_
_entity_poly.entity_id
_entity_poly.type
_entity_poly.pdbx_seq_one_letter_code
_entity_poly.pdbx_strand_id
1 'polypeptide(L)'
;MEDFKLLLIDRLKSKGVDPALIPAFLKALTSLISSEPGIEPAQATQKMHSLGWNEVVVDYHCLQIAIACLEADTKIIRDRCPAP
;
A
#
# COMPACT_ATOMS: atom_id res chain seq x y z
N MET A 1 -8.98 12.30 1.27
CA MET A 1 -7.72 11.50 1.26
C MET A 1 -7.82 10.25 2.14
N GLU A 2 -8.87 10.12 2.97
CA GLU A 2 -9.27 8.86 3.59
C GLU A 2 -9.89 7.86 2.59
N ASP A 3 -10.37 8.35 1.45
CA ASP A 3 -11.11 7.60 0.45
C ASP A 3 -10.29 6.48 -0.20
N PHE A 4 -9.04 6.77 -0.58
CA PHE A 4 -8.15 5.76 -1.19
C PHE A 4 -7.76 4.66 -0.19
N LYS A 5 -7.59 5.03 1.09
CA LYS A 5 -7.24 4.09 2.14
C LYS A 5 -8.43 3.16 2.44
N LEU A 6 -9.63 3.72 2.55
CA LEU A 6 -10.86 2.95 2.71
C LEU A 6 -11.13 2.03 1.52
N LEU A 7 -10.91 2.52 0.30
CA LEU A 7 -11.06 1.73 -0.92
C LEU A 7 -10.06 0.58 -0.99
N LEU A 8 -8.81 0.80 -0.55
CA LEU A 8 -7.81 -0.26 -0.46
C LEU A 8 -8.17 -1.29 0.62
N ILE A 9 -8.63 -0.85 1.78
CA ILE A 9 -9.08 -1.72 2.88
C ILE A 9 -10.23 -2.61 2.40
N ASP A 10 -11.27 -2.04 1.80
CA ASP A 10 -12.43 -2.79 1.32
C ASP A 10 -12.03 -3.86 0.28
N ARG A 11 -11.11 -3.49 -0.62
CA ARG A 11 -10.61 -4.40 -1.64
C ARG A 11 -9.75 -5.53 -1.08
N LEU A 12 -8.94 -5.25 -0.05
CA LEU A 12 -8.18 -6.27 0.66
C LEU A 12 -9.12 -7.23 1.39
N LYS A 13 -10.19 -6.74 2.03
CA LYS A 13 -11.23 -7.59 2.62
C LYS A 13 -11.89 -8.49 1.56
N SER A 14 -12.24 -7.92 0.40
CA SER A 14 -12.81 -8.70 -0.71
C SER A 14 -11.85 -9.75 -1.28
N LYS A 15 -10.54 -9.59 -1.10
CA LYS A 15 -9.51 -10.57 -1.50
C LYS A 15 -9.25 -11.63 -0.43
N GLY A 16 -9.94 -11.59 0.71
CA GLY A 16 -9.75 -12.54 1.81
C GLY A 16 -8.71 -12.12 2.85
N VAL A 17 -8.22 -10.87 2.80
CA VAL A 17 -7.35 -10.36 3.87
C VAL A 17 -8.18 -10.11 5.11
N ASP A 18 -7.76 -10.71 6.21
CA ASP A 18 -8.40 -10.49 7.50
C ASP A 18 -8.32 -9.00 7.90
N PRO A 19 -9.43 -8.37 8.31
CA PRO A 19 -9.44 -6.95 8.67
C PRO A 19 -8.48 -6.59 9.81
N ALA A 20 -8.15 -7.51 10.71
CA ALA A 20 -7.14 -7.30 11.75
C ALA A 20 -5.72 -7.25 11.17
N LEU A 21 -5.50 -7.91 10.04
CA LEU A 21 -4.22 -8.02 9.35
C LEU A 21 -3.99 -6.93 8.30
N ILE A 22 -5.06 -6.28 7.80
CA ILE A 22 -4.98 -5.18 6.84
C ILE A 22 -3.97 -4.08 7.23
N PRO A 23 -3.96 -3.53 8.46
CA PRO A 23 -2.97 -2.51 8.81
C PRO A 23 -1.53 -3.02 8.73
N ALA A 24 -1.28 -4.28 9.08
CA ALA A 24 0.03 -4.90 8.95
C ALA A 24 0.42 -5.12 7.48
N PHE A 25 -0.52 -5.60 6.66
CA PHE A 25 -0.36 -5.77 5.22
C PHE A 25 -0.01 -4.44 4.53
N LEU A 26 -0.78 -3.39 4.83
CA LEU A 26 -0.55 -2.05 4.30
C LEU A 26 0.82 -1.54 4.70
N LYS A 27 1.22 -1.70 5.97
CA LYS A 27 2.54 -1.27 6.43
C LYS A 27 3.67 -1.98 5.70
N ALA A 28 3.56 -3.29 5.50
CA ALA A 28 4.53 -4.08 4.75
C ALA A 28 4.60 -3.63 3.28
N LEU A 29 3.44 -3.45 2.63
CA LEU A 29 3.36 -2.99 1.24
C LEU A 29 3.92 -1.58 1.07
N THR A 30 3.58 -0.65 1.96
CA THR A 30 4.12 0.71 1.94
C THR A 30 5.63 0.71 2.16
N SER A 31 6.13 -0.07 3.12
CA SER A 31 7.57 -0.21 3.36
C SER A 31 8.30 -0.77 2.13
N LEU A 32 7.65 -1.69 1.41
CA LEU A 32 8.19 -2.26 0.18
C LEU A 32 8.27 -1.22 -0.94
N ILE A 33 7.18 -0.49 -1.17
CA ILE A 33 7.12 0.60 -2.17
C ILE A 33 8.13 1.70 -1.83
N SER A 34 8.28 2.06 -0.56
CA SER A 34 9.26 3.06 -0.10
C SER A 34 10.70 2.59 -0.32
N SER A 35 10.98 1.29 -0.21
CA SER A 35 12.31 0.74 -0.43
C SER A 35 12.64 0.58 -1.92
N GLU A 36 11.65 0.22 -2.75
CA GLU A 36 11.78 0.02 -4.19
C GLU A 36 10.67 0.78 -4.93
N PRO A 37 10.85 2.10 -5.15
CA PRO A 37 9.92 2.87 -5.95
C PRO A 37 9.96 2.36 -7.40
N GLY A 38 8.81 1.89 -7.89
CA GLY A 38 8.69 1.30 -9.22
C GLY A 38 8.73 -0.24 -9.25
N ILE A 39 8.64 -0.91 -8.09
CA ILE A 39 8.48 -2.36 -8.04
C ILE A 39 7.29 -2.82 -8.89
N GLU A 40 7.48 -3.88 -9.68
CA GLU A 40 6.40 -4.47 -10.46
C GLU A 40 5.42 -5.24 -9.56
N PRO A 41 4.12 -5.28 -9.89
CA PRO A 41 3.11 -5.98 -9.07
C PRO A 41 3.40 -7.47 -8.86
N ALA A 42 3.99 -8.14 -9.86
CA ALA A 42 4.43 -9.53 -9.74
C ALA A 42 5.54 -9.69 -8.70
N GLN A 43 6.53 -8.80 -8.71
CA GLN A 43 7.62 -8.79 -7.73
C GLN A 43 7.12 -8.39 -6.34
N ALA A 44 6.22 -7.42 -6.26
CA ALA A 44 5.59 -7.02 -5.00
C ALA A 44 4.81 -8.18 -4.37
N THR A 45 4.05 -8.93 -5.18
CA THR A 45 3.35 -10.14 -4.73
C THR A 45 4.33 -11.18 -4.20
N GLN A 46 5.40 -11.48 -4.95
CA GLN A 46 6.43 -12.42 -4.50
C GLN A 46 7.08 -12.01 -3.17
N LYS A 47 7.39 -10.73 -2.99
CA LYS A 47 7.94 -10.24 -1.72
C LYS A 47 6.93 -10.30 -0.58
N MET A 48 5.68 -9.98 -0.84
CA MET A 48 4.61 -10.12 0.16
C MET A 48 4.39 -11.59 0.54
N HIS A 49 4.49 -12.52 -0.41
CA HIS A 49 4.44 -13.97 -0.16
C HIS A 49 5.59 -14.42 0.75
N SER A 50 6.81 -13.96 0.48
CA SER A 50 7.98 -14.20 1.34
C SER A 50 7.83 -13.65 2.77
N LEU A 51 6.96 -12.66 2.97
CA LEU A 51 6.63 -12.11 4.30
C LEU A 51 5.49 -12.87 5.01
N GLY A 52 4.91 -13.89 4.37
CA GLY A 52 3.82 -14.70 4.90
C GLY A 52 2.44 -14.38 4.31
N TRP A 53 2.33 -13.44 3.38
CA TRP A 53 1.06 -13.06 2.73
C TRP A 53 0.73 -13.91 1.49
N ASN A 54 0.94 -15.23 1.56
CA ASN A 54 0.82 -16.15 0.42
C ASN A 54 -0.57 -16.16 -0.23
N GLU A 55 -1.61 -15.85 0.54
CA GLU A 55 -3.00 -15.86 0.07
C GLU A 55 -3.39 -14.55 -0.65
N VAL A 56 -2.54 -13.52 -0.59
CA VAL A 56 -2.86 -12.19 -1.09
C VAL A 56 -2.06 -11.87 -2.33
N VAL A 57 -2.76 -11.58 -3.42
CA VAL A 57 -2.14 -11.11 -4.68
C VAL A 57 -2.19 -9.59 -4.75
N VAL A 58 -1.01 -8.97 -4.78
CA VAL A 58 -0.84 -7.54 -5.03
C VAL A 58 -0.95 -7.31 -6.54
N ASP A 59 -2.18 -7.05 -6.97
CA ASP A 59 -2.43 -6.65 -8.35
C ASP A 59 -1.92 -5.23 -8.61
N TYR A 60 -1.65 -4.89 -9.88
CA TYR A 60 -1.29 -3.54 -10.31
C TYR A 60 -2.18 -2.48 -9.68
N HIS A 61 -3.48 -2.73 -9.63
CA HIS A 61 -4.46 -1.79 -9.12
C HIS A 61 -4.37 -1.62 -7.59
N CYS A 62 -4.03 -2.67 -6.84
CA CYS A 62 -3.75 -2.57 -5.39
C CYS A 62 -2.47 -1.77 -5.13
N LEU A 63 -1.44 -2.02 -5.95
CA LEU A 63 -0.16 -1.33 -5.86
C LEU A 63 -0.32 0.17 -6.15
N GLN A 64 -1.03 0.54 -7.22
CA GLN A 64 -1.28 1.94 -7.58
C GLN A 64 -2.03 2.70 -6.48
N ILE A 65 -3.05 2.09 -5.85
CA ILE A 65 -3.76 2.74 -4.74
C ILE A 65 -2.84 2.89 -3.52
N ALA A 66 -2.00 1.90 -3.21
CA ALA A 66 -1.04 1.98 -2.12
C ALA A 66 0.02 3.08 -2.34
N ILE A 67 0.54 3.20 -3.57
CA ILE A 67 1.43 4.28 -3.99
C ILE A 67 0.73 5.63 -3.84
N ALA A 68 -0.50 5.76 -4.38
CA ALA A 68 -1.27 6.99 -4.26
C ALA A 68 -1.52 7.37 -2.79
N CYS A 69 -1.85 6.41 -1.92
CA CYS A 69 -1.95 6.63 -0.47
C CYS A 69 -0.64 7.13 0.15
N LEU A 70 0.50 6.56 -0.24
CA LEU A 70 1.81 6.95 0.27
C LEU A 70 2.21 8.36 -0.18
N GLU A 71 2.03 8.68 -1.47
CA GLU A 71 2.32 10.00 -2.02
C GLU A 71 1.41 11.08 -1.42
N ALA A 72 0.16 10.72 -1.20
CA ALA A 72 -0.85 11.56 -0.58
C ALA A 72 -0.47 11.89 0.88
N ASP A 73 -0.02 10.91 1.66
CA ASP A 73 0.50 11.09 3.03
C ASP A 73 1.79 11.95 3.03
N THR A 74 2.68 11.73 2.07
CA THR A 74 3.95 12.46 1.92
C THR A 74 3.74 13.93 1.52
N LYS A 75 2.70 14.23 0.72
CA LYS A 75 2.35 15.62 0.33
C LYS A 75 1.91 16.48 1.51
N ILE A 76 1.33 15.90 2.56
CA ILE A 76 0.94 16.64 3.78
C ILE A 76 2.16 17.18 4.54
N ILE A 77 3.34 16.58 4.36
CA ILE A 77 4.58 17.04 5.01
C ILE A 77 5.23 18.18 4.22
N ARG A 78 5.04 18.25 2.90
CA ARG A 78 5.62 19.30 2.05
C ARG A 78 4.81 20.60 2.01
N ASP A 79 3.51 20.55 2.31
CA ASP A 79 2.67 21.75 2.35
C ASP A 79 2.79 22.54 3.67
N ARG A 80 3.50 22.00 4.68
CA ARG A 80 3.81 22.69 5.95
C ARG A 80 5.14 23.45 5.96
N CYS A 81 5.69 23.77 4.80
CA CYS A 81 6.70 24.83 4.68
C CYS A 81 6.09 26.05 3.99
N PRO A 82 5.64 27.08 4.73
CA PRO A 82 5.69 28.41 4.16
C PRO A 82 7.18 28.77 4.05
N ALA A 83 7.65 29.01 2.84
CA ALA A 83 8.90 29.72 2.59
C ALA A 83 8.64 30.75 1.48
N PRO A 84 9.27 31.94 1.51
CA PRO A 84 9.94 32.63 2.62
C PRO A 84 9.04 33.65 3.35
#